data_AF-A0A2G3L907-F1
#
_entry.id   AF-A0A2G3L907-F1
#
_cell.length_a   1.000
_cell.length_b   1.000
_cell.length_c   1.000
_cell.angle_alpha   90.00
_cell.angle_beta   90.00
_cell.angle_gamma   90.00
#
_symmetry.space_group_name_H-M   'P 1'
#
loop_
_entity.id
_entity.type
_entity.pdbx_description
1 polymer ?
#
loop_
_entity_poly.entity_id
_entity_poly.type
_entity_poly.pdbx_seq_one_letter_code
_entity_poly.pdbx_strand_id
1 'polypeptide(L)'
;MKNVISLLFPVIALALLAGCQSSAIVAINKTLNMGMELEPAMKGRNIAGGVTFDEEWAGAMPYAAKNQLVAMGVNKGDPEYFMRIVRINTRHPAYAGWMASGDKIWPTSAIVPDHLPKLHTFDIVEIRQTGTWEVNKDFAKTGEGNIVVRILCKYGDPGYDECLDRQPRIGKHRGFGETGTLYPVSAKEYGFRYTPMYDQKGKALR
;
A
#
# COMPACT_ATOMS: atom_id res chain seq x y z
N MET A 1 39.37 41.36 -9.30
CA MET A 1 38.71 40.40 -8.39
C MET A 1 37.65 39.65 -9.17
N LYS A 2 37.74 38.31 -9.14
CA LYS A 2 36.95 37.37 -9.93
C LYS A 2 35.56 37.21 -9.28
N ASN A 3 34.49 37.60 -9.96
CA ASN A 3 33.13 37.22 -9.56
C ASN A 3 32.79 35.90 -10.25
N VAL A 4 32.88 34.84 -9.46
CA VAL A 4 32.51 33.48 -9.84
C VAL A 4 31.00 33.45 -10.09
N ILE A 5 30.66 33.20 -11.35
CA ILE A 5 29.31 32.95 -11.83
C ILE A 5 28.77 31.73 -11.08
N SER A 6 27.70 31.94 -10.29
CA SER A 6 26.97 30.90 -9.57
C SER A 6 26.25 29.99 -10.59
N LEU A 7 26.96 28.97 -11.04
CA LEU A 7 26.54 27.97 -12.03
C LEU A 7 25.70 26.83 -11.42
N LEU A 8 25.20 26.96 -10.20
CA LEU A 8 24.55 25.86 -9.47
C LEU A 8 23.02 25.76 -9.64
N PHE A 9 22.37 26.69 -10.35
CA PHE A 9 20.91 26.70 -10.47
C PHE A 9 20.25 26.03 -11.70
N PRO A 10 20.92 25.59 -12.79
CA PRO A 10 20.20 24.97 -13.90
C PRO A 10 20.09 23.43 -13.79
N VAL A 11 20.79 22.77 -12.87
CA VAL A 11 20.82 21.30 -12.80
C VAL A 11 19.54 20.71 -12.18
N ILE A 12 18.90 21.43 -11.26
CA ILE A 12 17.65 20.96 -10.62
C ILE A 12 16.46 21.05 -11.59
N ALA A 13 16.45 22.04 -12.49
CA ALA A 13 15.39 22.20 -13.48
C ALA A 13 15.47 21.18 -14.63
N LEU A 14 16.67 20.75 -15.03
CA LEU A 14 16.84 19.72 -16.07
C LEU A 14 16.48 18.31 -15.58
N ALA A 15 16.64 18.03 -14.27
CA ALA A 15 16.24 16.76 -13.66
C ALA A 15 14.71 16.60 -13.53
N LEU A 16 13.94 17.69 -13.61
CA LEU A 16 12.48 17.68 -13.52
C LEU A 16 11.77 17.45 -14.87
N LEU A 17 12.48 17.59 -15.99
CA LEU A 17 11.89 17.53 -17.34
C LEU A 17 12.21 16.24 -18.12
N ALA A 18 13.05 15.35 -17.59
CA ALA A 18 13.37 14.07 -18.19
C ALA A 18 12.69 12.90 -17.43
N GLY A 19 11.42 12.64 -17.74
CA GLY A 19 10.86 11.28 -17.89
C GLY A 19 10.83 10.26 -16.74
N CYS A 20 11.40 10.50 -15.56
CA CYS A 20 11.43 9.52 -14.46
C CYS A 20 10.76 10.06 -13.18
N GLN A 21 9.43 10.18 -13.21
CA GLN A 21 8.64 10.53 -12.00
C GLN A 21 8.83 9.53 -10.83
N SER A 22 9.40 8.35 -11.04
CA SER A 22 9.45 7.28 -10.03
C SER A 22 10.58 7.43 -9.00
N SER A 23 11.84 7.58 -9.41
CA SER A 23 12.98 7.45 -8.49
C SER A 23 13.07 8.58 -7.46
N ALA A 24 12.80 9.83 -7.87
CA ALA A 24 12.81 10.98 -6.96
C ALA A 24 11.66 10.93 -5.96
N ILE A 25 10.45 10.53 -6.38
CA ILE A 25 9.28 10.38 -5.49
C ILE A 25 9.49 9.24 -4.50
N VAL A 26 10.07 8.12 -4.94
CA VAL A 26 10.42 7.00 -4.06
C VAL A 26 11.48 7.42 -3.04
N ALA A 27 12.55 8.10 -3.47
CA ALA A 27 13.61 8.59 -2.59
C ALA A 27 13.11 9.66 -1.59
N ILE A 28 12.28 10.60 -2.04
CA ILE A 28 11.67 11.63 -1.19
C ILE A 28 10.72 10.97 -0.18
N ASN A 29 9.85 10.05 -0.59
CA ASN A 29 8.96 9.36 0.35
C ASN A 29 9.76 8.52 1.35
N LYS A 30 10.77 7.75 0.89
CA LYS A 30 11.66 7.00 1.78
C LYS A 30 12.32 7.89 2.82
N THR A 31 12.76 9.09 2.42
CA THR A 31 13.35 10.08 3.32
C THR A 31 12.31 10.71 4.25
N LEU A 32 11.10 11.04 3.76
CA LEU A 32 10.02 11.67 4.53
C LEU A 32 9.38 10.73 5.56
N ASN A 33 9.28 9.42 5.29
CA ASN A 33 8.92 8.44 6.33
C ASN A 33 10.15 7.82 7.03
N MET A 34 11.29 8.51 6.99
CA MET A 34 12.52 8.20 7.74
C MET A 34 13.12 6.81 7.51
N GLY A 35 12.86 6.18 6.37
CA GLY A 35 13.39 4.84 6.05
C GLY A 35 12.91 3.76 7.01
N MET A 36 11.79 3.96 7.70
CA MET A 36 11.30 3.01 8.67
C MET A 36 10.86 1.73 7.99
N GLU A 37 11.35 0.61 8.51
CA GLU A 37 10.96 -0.74 8.10
C GLU A 37 9.84 -1.24 9.03
N LEU A 38 9.23 -2.36 8.66
CA LEU A 38 8.34 -3.07 9.56
C LEU A 38 9.02 -3.39 10.89
N GLU A 39 8.32 -3.13 11.99
CA GLU A 39 8.75 -3.60 13.32
C GLU A 39 9.01 -5.11 13.29
N PRO A 40 10.04 -5.61 13.99
CA PRO A 40 10.33 -7.04 14.05
C PRO A 40 9.13 -7.91 14.46
N ALA A 41 8.28 -7.39 15.36
CA ALA A 41 7.07 -8.08 15.79
C ALA A 41 6.04 -8.27 14.66
N MET A 42 6.02 -7.38 13.67
CA MET A 42 5.09 -7.42 12.53
C MET A 42 5.61 -8.27 11.37
N LYS A 43 6.91 -8.58 11.35
CA LYS A 43 7.51 -9.42 10.29
C LYS A 43 7.01 -10.86 10.43
N GLY A 44 6.60 -11.46 9.31
CA GLY A 44 6.11 -12.84 9.34
C GLY A 44 4.72 -12.99 9.95
N ARG A 45 3.93 -11.91 10.02
CA ARG A 45 2.57 -11.92 10.57
C ARG A 45 1.60 -11.23 9.63
N ASN A 46 0.37 -11.73 9.62
CA ASN A 46 -0.73 -11.04 8.99
C ASN A 46 -1.31 -10.02 9.98
N ILE A 47 -1.71 -8.86 9.48
CA ILE A 47 -2.26 -7.79 10.30
C ILE A 47 -3.59 -7.30 9.73
N ALA A 48 -4.46 -6.82 10.62
CA ALA A 48 -5.67 -6.13 10.25
C ALA A 48 -5.36 -4.67 9.89
N GLY A 49 -6.01 -4.19 8.82
CA GLY A 49 -5.97 -2.80 8.39
C GLY A 49 -7.29 -2.36 7.79
N GLY A 50 -7.53 -1.05 7.81
CA GLY A 50 -8.72 -0.44 7.22
C GLY A 50 -8.47 0.02 5.80
N VAL A 51 -9.38 -0.29 4.89
CA VAL A 51 -9.38 0.22 3.52
C VAL A 51 -9.64 1.73 3.53
N THR A 52 -8.73 2.50 2.95
CA THR A 52 -8.75 3.98 3.00
C THR A 52 -9.56 4.60 1.88
N PHE A 53 -9.66 3.90 0.74
CA PHE A 53 -10.40 4.32 -0.45
C PHE A 53 -11.05 3.10 -1.08
N ASP A 54 -12.19 3.31 -1.73
CA ASP A 54 -12.84 2.28 -2.54
C ASP A 54 -11.85 1.71 -3.55
N GLU A 55 -11.96 0.41 -3.81
CA GLU A 55 -11.12 -0.23 -4.81
C GLU A 55 -11.36 0.41 -6.19
N GLU A 56 -10.31 1.01 -6.74
CA GLU A 56 -10.31 1.66 -8.03
C GLU A 56 -8.99 1.39 -8.75
N TRP A 57 -8.95 1.64 -10.06
CA TRP A 57 -7.71 1.54 -10.82
C TRP A 57 -6.67 2.51 -10.29
N ALA A 58 -5.41 2.09 -10.20
CA ALA A 58 -4.31 2.96 -9.78
C ALA A 58 -4.27 4.28 -10.59
N GLY A 59 -4.68 4.25 -11.86
CA GLY A 59 -4.82 5.43 -12.71
C GLY A 59 -6.02 6.34 -12.44
N ALA A 60 -7.12 5.78 -11.94
CA ALA A 60 -8.33 6.52 -11.58
C ALA A 60 -8.24 7.15 -10.19
N MET A 61 -7.36 6.64 -9.32
CA MET A 61 -7.17 7.18 -7.98
C MET A 61 -6.72 8.67 -8.00
N PRO A 62 -7.15 9.46 -6.99
CA PRO A 62 -6.69 10.83 -6.81
C PRO A 62 -5.16 10.95 -6.73
N TYR A 63 -4.62 12.11 -7.11
CA TYR A 63 -3.17 12.36 -7.19
C TYR A 63 -2.39 11.95 -5.92
N ALA A 64 -2.93 12.28 -4.74
CA ALA A 64 -2.30 11.91 -3.47
C ALA A 64 -2.20 10.39 -3.27
N ALA A 65 -3.28 9.65 -3.56
CA ALA A 65 -3.31 8.19 -3.46
C ALA A 65 -2.37 7.54 -4.49
N LYS A 66 -2.32 8.07 -5.71
CA LYS A 66 -1.43 7.62 -6.78
C LYS A 66 0.05 7.77 -6.42
N ASN A 67 0.45 8.93 -5.87
CA ASN A 67 1.83 9.13 -5.41
C ASN A 67 2.24 8.14 -4.32
N GLN A 68 1.31 7.77 -3.44
CA GLN A 68 1.58 6.78 -2.42
C GLN A 68 1.68 5.37 -3.01
N LEU A 69 0.91 5.03 -4.07
CA LEU A 69 1.08 3.76 -4.80
C LEU A 69 2.45 3.66 -5.48
N VAL A 70 2.95 4.75 -6.06
CA VAL A 70 4.32 4.82 -6.61
C VAL A 70 5.36 4.47 -5.55
N ALA A 71 5.23 5.02 -4.33
CA ALA A 71 6.14 4.68 -3.22
C ALA A 71 6.08 3.20 -2.79
N MET A 72 4.97 2.51 -3.10
CA MET A 72 4.75 1.09 -2.82
C MET A 72 5.12 0.18 -4.00
N GLY A 73 5.74 0.73 -5.05
CA GLY A 73 6.25 -0.04 -6.19
C GLY A 73 5.25 -0.22 -7.32
N VAL A 74 4.16 0.55 -7.35
CA VAL A 74 3.12 0.49 -8.39
C VAL A 74 3.27 1.71 -9.30
N ASN A 75 4.05 1.58 -10.37
CA ASN A 75 4.27 2.68 -11.31
C ASN A 75 3.43 2.54 -12.58
N LYS A 76 3.07 3.68 -13.17
CA LYS A 76 2.41 3.71 -14.47
C LYS A 76 3.32 3.04 -15.51
N GLY A 77 2.78 2.06 -16.24
CA GLY A 77 3.51 1.28 -17.25
C GLY A 77 3.92 -0.11 -16.76
N ASP A 78 4.00 -0.31 -15.45
CA ASP A 78 4.27 -1.63 -14.87
C ASP A 78 2.98 -2.47 -14.86
N PRO A 79 3.06 -3.81 -15.00
CA PRO A 79 1.88 -4.68 -14.98
C PRO A 79 0.99 -4.53 -13.73
N GLU A 80 1.61 -4.24 -12.58
CA GLU A 80 0.93 -4.07 -11.28
C GLU A 80 -0.06 -2.91 -11.30
N TYR A 81 0.19 -1.88 -12.10
CA TYR A 81 -0.71 -0.75 -12.28
C TYR A 81 -2.09 -1.15 -12.84
N PHE A 82 -2.17 -2.31 -13.49
CA PHE A 82 -3.37 -2.89 -14.07
C PHE A 82 -3.98 -4.02 -13.22
N MET A 83 -3.44 -4.27 -12.04
CA MET A 83 -3.98 -5.26 -11.09
C MET A 83 -4.99 -4.60 -10.14
N ARG A 84 -5.75 -5.44 -9.42
CA ARG A 84 -6.62 -4.98 -8.34
C ARG A 84 -5.78 -4.58 -7.14
N ILE A 85 -5.77 -3.30 -6.79
CA ILE A 85 -4.94 -2.75 -5.72
C ILE A 85 -5.80 -1.91 -4.81
N VAL A 86 -5.58 -2.07 -3.50
CA VAL A 86 -6.27 -1.30 -2.48
C VAL A 86 -5.27 -0.53 -1.60
N ARG A 87 -5.69 0.65 -1.17
CA ARG A 87 -4.98 1.49 -0.19
C ARG A 87 -5.44 1.10 1.19
N ILE A 88 -4.50 0.74 2.06
CA ILE A 88 -4.80 0.25 3.39
C ILE A 88 -4.03 1.08 4.40
N ASN A 89 -4.75 1.48 5.43
CA ASN A 89 -4.20 2.07 6.62
C ASN A 89 -3.99 0.95 7.62
N THR A 90 -2.75 0.76 8.04
CA THR A 90 -2.40 -0.10 9.18
C THR A 90 -1.97 0.79 10.33
N ARG A 91 -1.77 0.21 11.51
CA ARG A 91 -1.32 0.98 12.67
C ARG A 91 -0.01 0.42 13.19
N HIS A 92 0.92 1.33 13.47
CA HIS A 92 2.25 1.02 13.94
C HIS A 92 2.34 1.37 15.43
N PRO A 93 2.58 0.39 16.32
CA PRO A 93 2.46 0.62 17.77
C PRO A 93 3.57 1.53 18.34
N ALA A 94 4.79 1.56 17.77
CA ALA A 94 5.90 2.36 18.33
C ALA A 94 6.11 3.78 17.76
N TYR A 95 5.13 4.41 17.08
CA TYR A 95 5.40 5.72 16.45
C TYR A 95 4.25 6.74 16.53
N ALA A 96 4.58 7.98 16.92
CA ALA A 96 3.65 9.04 17.35
C ALA A 96 3.61 10.31 16.43
N GLY A 97 3.47 10.16 15.10
CA GLY A 97 3.21 11.31 14.22
C GLY A 97 2.41 10.90 12.99
N TRP A 98 1.21 11.41 12.70
CA TRP A 98 0.84 12.83 12.67
C TRP A 98 -0.45 13.16 13.44
N MET A 99 -0.48 14.41 13.91
CA MET A 99 -1.20 14.89 15.08
C MET A 99 -2.64 15.34 14.80
N ALA A 100 -3.56 14.68 15.51
CA ALA A 100 -4.79 15.25 16.10
C ALA A 100 -5.38 14.28 17.15
N SER A 101 -5.03 12.99 17.07
CA SER A 101 -5.55 11.92 17.96
C SER A 101 -4.50 11.16 18.78
N GLY A 102 -3.20 11.43 18.58
CA GLY A 102 -2.08 10.82 19.30
C GLY A 102 -1.41 9.61 18.65
N ASP A 103 -1.86 9.18 17.45
CA ASP A 103 -1.44 7.89 16.90
C ASP A 103 -1.13 7.91 15.40
N LYS A 104 -0.03 7.26 14.98
CA LYS A 104 0.33 7.15 13.56
C LYS A 104 -0.40 5.99 12.88
N ILE A 105 -1.14 6.33 11.84
CA ILE A 105 -1.62 5.39 10.84
C ILE A 105 -0.54 5.26 9.76
N TRP A 106 -0.15 4.02 9.44
CA TRP A 106 0.81 3.73 8.39
C TRP A 106 0.08 3.41 7.07
N PRO A 107 0.24 4.23 6.02
CA PRO A 107 -0.32 3.93 4.72
C PRO A 107 0.50 2.83 4.03
N THR A 108 -0.19 1.80 3.52
CA THR A 108 0.37 0.78 2.65
C THR A 108 -0.59 0.48 1.48
N SER A 109 -0.18 -0.43 0.61
CA SER A 109 -1.05 -1.00 -0.43
C SER A 109 -0.93 -2.50 -0.44
N ALA A 110 -1.98 -3.17 -0.91
CA ALA A 110 -1.98 -4.61 -1.12
C ALA A 110 -2.67 -4.96 -2.44
N ILE A 111 -2.19 -6.04 -3.08
CA ILE A 111 -2.85 -6.65 -4.24
C ILE A 111 -4.05 -7.45 -3.75
N VAL A 112 -5.20 -7.28 -4.40
CA VAL A 112 -6.45 -7.96 -4.06
C VAL A 112 -6.61 -9.19 -4.97
N PRO A 113 -6.76 -10.41 -4.41
CA PRO A 113 -6.97 -11.61 -5.21
C PRO A 113 -8.37 -11.63 -5.84
N ASP A 114 -8.48 -12.29 -7.00
CA ASP A 114 -9.68 -12.32 -7.85
C ASP A 114 -10.94 -12.81 -7.13
N HIS A 115 -10.79 -13.74 -6.19
CA HIS A 115 -11.91 -14.39 -5.51
C HIS A 115 -12.57 -13.50 -4.44
N LEU A 116 -11.89 -12.44 -3.99
CA LEU A 116 -12.48 -11.50 -3.04
C LEU A 116 -13.41 -10.52 -3.77
N PRO A 117 -14.56 -10.16 -3.15
CA PRO A 117 -15.42 -9.14 -3.70
C PRO A 117 -14.69 -7.79 -3.75
N LYS A 118 -15.28 -6.82 -4.46
CA LYS A 118 -14.77 -5.45 -4.48
C LYS A 118 -14.70 -4.88 -3.06
N LEU A 119 -13.57 -4.27 -2.72
CA LEU A 119 -13.36 -3.63 -1.42
C LEU A 119 -13.87 -2.20 -1.42
N HIS A 120 -14.41 -1.77 -0.28
CA HIS A 120 -14.92 -0.43 -0.05
C HIS A 120 -14.18 0.26 1.08
N THR A 121 -14.23 1.58 1.08
CA THR A 121 -13.72 2.42 2.16
C THR A 121 -14.32 1.96 3.48
N PHE A 122 -13.47 1.86 4.51
CA PHE A 122 -13.77 1.32 5.84
C PHE A 122 -13.93 -0.20 5.97
N ASP A 123 -13.85 -0.99 4.89
CA ASP A 123 -13.69 -2.44 5.04
C ASP A 123 -12.46 -2.73 5.90
N ILE A 124 -12.59 -3.66 6.85
CA ILE A 124 -11.46 -4.18 7.62
C ILE A 124 -10.98 -5.44 6.93
N VAL A 125 -9.72 -5.46 6.54
CA VAL A 125 -9.11 -6.56 5.82
C VAL A 125 -7.89 -7.07 6.56
N GLU A 126 -7.64 -8.36 6.39
CA GLU A 126 -6.40 -8.97 6.79
C GLU A 126 -5.40 -8.88 5.64
N ILE A 127 -4.21 -8.35 5.93
CA ILE A 127 -3.12 -8.27 4.97
C ILE A 127 -1.94 -9.10 5.41
N ARG A 128 -1.29 -9.71 4.43
CA ARG A 128 0.08 -10.21 4.59
C ARG A 128 1.02 -9.06 4.24
N GLN A 129 1.75 -8.53 5.21
CA GLN A 129 2.69 -7.44 4.97
C GLN A 129 4.13 -7.97 4.89
N THR A 130 4.81 -7.73 3.77
CA THR A 130 6.20 -8.17 3.54
C THR A 130 7.23 -7.09 3.85
N GLY A 131 6.82 -5.83 3.83
CA GLY A 131 7.69 -4.69 4.07
C GLY A 131 6.94 -3.37 4.12
N THR A 132 7.71 -2.30 3.97
CA THR A 132 7.19 -0.93 4.07
C THR A 132 7.31 -0.14 2.75
N TRP A 133 8.27 -0.51 1.91
CA TRP A 133 8.67 0.24 0.71
C TRP A 133 8.69 -0.67 -0.49
N GLU A 134 8.27 -0.17 -1.66
CA GLU A 134 8.27 -0.94 -2.91
C GLU A 134 7.67 -2.35 -2.76
N VAL A 135 6.73 -2.50 -1.82
CA VAL A 135 6.23 -3.80 -1.33
C VAL A 135 5.54 -4.64 -2.39
N ASN A 136 5.06 -4.00 -3.46
CA ASN A 136 4.39 -4.65 -4.57
C ASN A 136 5.18 -4.51 -5.88
N LYS A 137 6.44 -4.06 -5.81
CA LYS A 137 7.30 -3.97 -6.99
C LYS A 137 7.56 -5.38 -7.53
N ASP A 138 7.46 -5.52 -8.86
CA ASP A 138 7.63 -6.78 -9.57
C ASP A 138 6.65 -7.90 -9.10
N PHE A 139 5.52 -7.57 -8.47
CA PHE A 139 4.53 -8.56 -8.01
C PHE A 139 4.03 -9.44 -9.16
N ALA A 140 3.77 -8.89 -10.34
CA ALA A 140 3.27 -9.66 -11.49
C ALA A 140 4.30 -10.70 -11.98
N LYS A 141 5.60 -10.42 -11.79
CA LYS A 141 6.70 -11.32 -12.14
C LYS A 141 7.00 -12.32 -11.03
N THR A 142 7.05 -11.85 -9.79
CA THR A 142 7.54 -12.63 -8.64
C THR A 142 6.43 -13.36 -7.91
N GLY A 143 5.19 -12.87 -7.99
CA GLY A 143 4.06 -13.29 -7.17
C GLY A 143 4.20 -12.93 -5.69
N GLU A 144 5.16 -12.07 -5.33
CA GLU A 144 5.45 -11.69 -3.95
C GLU A 144 5.16 -10.22 -3.71
N GLY A 145 4.59 -9.94 -2.54
CA GLY A 145 4.33 -8.60 -2.07
C GLY A 145 3.26 -8.57 -0.99
N ASN A 146 2.72 -7.38 -0.74
CA ASN A 146 1.58 -7.23 0.15
C ASN A 146 0.31 -7.70 -0.56
N ILE A 147 -0.43 -8.60 0.09
CA ILE A 147 -1.69 -9.13 -0.44
C ILE A 147 -2.80 -9.02 0.59
N VAL A 148 -4.02 -8.84 0.11
CA VAL A 148 -5.21 -9.04 0.93
C VAL A 148 -5.43 -10.54 1.06
N VAL A 149 -5.48 -11.03 2.30
CA VAL A 149 -5.69 -12.45 2.60
C VAL A 149 -7.18 -12.74 2.70
N ARG A 150 -7.93 -11.89 3.40
CA ARG A 150 -9.39 -11.97 3.53
C ARG A 150 -9.99 -10.65 3.99
N ILE A 151 -11.31 -10.56 3.88
CA ILE A 151 -12.11 -9.51 4.50
C ILE A 151 -12.48 -9.98 5.92
N LEU A 152 -12.22 -9.14 6.92
CA LEU A 152 -12.57 -9.39 8.31
C LEU A 152 -13.96 -8.83 8.63
N CYS A 153 -14.20 -7.58 8.25
CA CYS A 153 -15.49 -6.90 8.41
C CYS A 153 -15.78 -6.07 7.16
N LYS A 154 -16.99 -6.16 6.63
CA LYS A 154 -17.41 -5.40 5.46
C LYS A 154 -18.28 -4.22 5.87
N TYR A 155 -17.89 -3.02 5.46
CA TYR A 155 -18.59 -1.80 5.82
C TYR A 155 -20.00 -1.78 5.20
N GLY A 156 -20.99 -1.38 5.99
CA GLY A 156 -22.40 -1.37 5.61
C GLY A 156 -23.17 -2.66 5.89
N ASP A 157 -22.50 -3.77 6.26
CA ASP A 157 -23.19 -5.00 6.63
C ASP A 157 -23.95 -4.86 7.98
N PRO A 158 -25.14 -5.47 8.13
CA PRO A 158 -25.84 -5.54 9.42
C PRO A 158 -25.00 -6.34 10.42
N GLY A 159 -24.29 -5.64 11.32
CA GLY A 159 -23.35 -6.26 12.26
C GLY A 159 -21.89 -5.80 12.09
N TYR A 160 -21.61 -4.83 11.23
CA TYR A 160 -20.28 -4.27 11.07
C TYR A 160 -19.64 -3.84 12.40
N ASP A 161 -20.37 -3.13 13.27
CA ASP A 161 -19.85 -2.67 14.55
C ASP A 161 -19.52 -3.83 15.51
N GLU A 162 -20.39 -4.85 15.57
CA GLU A 162 -20.14 -6.05 16.38
C GLU A 162 -18.94 -6.84 15.84
N CYS A 163 -18.81 -6.91 14.52
CA CYS A 163 -17.64 -7.51 13.86
C CYS A 163 -16.37 -6.76 14.22
N LEU A 164 -16.40 -5.42 14.09
CA LEU A 164 -15.29 -4.53 14.38
C LEU A 164 -14.87 -4.63 15.85
N ASP A 165 -15.82 -4.85 16.75
CA ASP A 165 -15.53 -5.02 18.18
C ASP A 165 -14.74 -6.29 18.49
N ARG A 166 -14.93 -7.35 17.70
CA ARG A 166 -14.20 -8.62 17.81
C ARG A 166 -12.83 -8.60 17.14
N GLN A 167 -12.55 -7.59 16.33
CA GLN A 167 -11.25 -7.49 15.66
C GLN A 167 -10.14 -7.04 16.61
N PRO A 168 -8.87 -7.34 16.25
CA PRO A 168 -7.71 -6.85 16.98
C PRO A 168 -7.75 -5.35 17.20
N ARG A 169 -7.16 -4.91 18.31
CA ARG A 169 -7.09 -3.49 18.68
C ARG A 169 -5.65 -3.09 19.02
N ILE A 170 -5.26 -1.89 18.60
CA ILE A 170 -4.04 -1.24 19.09
C ILE A 170 -4.48 0.02 19.83
N GLY A 171 -4.28 0.03 21.16
CA GLY A 171 -4.82 1.07 22.03
C GLY A 171 -6.34 1.16 21.93
N LYS A 172 -6.86 2.36 21.66
CA LYS A 172 -8.31 2.64 21.52
C LYS A 172 -8.89 2.28 20.15
N HIS A 173 -8.08 1.83 19.19
CA HIS A 173 -8.50 1.68 17.80
C HIS A 173 -8.82 0.23 17.44
N ARG A 174 -10.06 -0.01 17.06
CA ARG A 174 -10.60 -1.30 16.62
C ARG A 174 -10.21 -1.60 15.17
N GLY A 175 -10.04 -2.87 14.82
CA GLY A 175 -9.73 -3.29 13.44
C GLY A 175 -8.26 -3.16 13.06
N PHE A 176 -7.35 -2.98 14.03
CA PHE A 176 -5.92 -2.88 13.81
C PHE A 176 -5.17 -3.78 14.78
N GLY A 177 -4.27 -4.63 14.26
CA GLY A 177 -3.45 -5.53 15.08
C GLY A 177 -3.15 -6.85 14.38
N GLU A 178 -2.47 -7.75 15.08
CA GLU A 178 -2.14 -9.08 14.57
C GLU A 178 -3.39 -9.95 14.40
N THR A 179 -3.39 -10.78 13.36
CA THR A 179 -4.49 -11.69 13.01
C THR A 179 -4.01 -13.14 13.02
N GLY A 180 -4.94 -14.09 12.90
CA GLY A 180 -4.68 -15.51 13.13
C GLY A 180 -4.52 -16.40 11.90
N THR A 181 -4.58 -15.89 10.67
CA THR A 181 -4.36 -16.77 9.50
C THR A 181 -2.88 -17.12 9.39
N LEU A 182 -2.59 -18.33 8.89
CA LEU A 182 -1.23 -18.79 8.64
C LEU A 182 -0.46 -17.79 7.77
N TYR A 183 0.78 -17.48 8.15
CA TYR A 183 1.70 -16.68 7.35
C TYR A 183 2.70 -17.60 6.63
N PRO A 184 2.46 -17.96 5.36
CA PRO A 184 3.41 -18.74 4.58
C PRO A 184 4.63 -17.91 4.17
N VAL A 185 5.71 -18.61 3.83
CA VAL A 185 6.98 -18.02 3.38
C VAL A 185 6.77 -17.25 2.07
N SER A 186 5.94 -17.77 1.17
CA SER A 186 5.57 -17.16 -0.11
C SER A 186 4.09 -16.81 -0.17
N ALA A 187 3.76 -15.67 -0.78
CA ALA A 187 2.37 -15.31 -1.07
C ALA A 187 1.69 -16.33 -2.02
N LYS A 188 2.45 -17.08 -2.82
CA LYS A 188 1.93 -18.10 -3.74
C LYS A 188 1.34 -19.29 -3.01
N GLU A 189 1.80 -19.59 -1.80
CA GLU A 189 1.31 -20.74 -1.02
C GLU A 189 -0.16 -20.58 -0.58
N TYR A 190 -0.71 -19.35 -0.61
CA TYR A 190 -2.13 -19.13 -0.43
C TYR A 190 -2.97 -19.68 -1.60
N GLY A 191 -2.37 -19.95 -2.76
CA GLY A 191 -3.08 -20.47 -3.94
C GLY A 191 -4.02 -19.47 -4.60
N PHE A 192 -3.87 -18.17 -4.30
CA PHE A 192 -4.72 -17.13 -4.85
C PHE A 192 -4.37 -16.80 -6.31
N ARG A 193 -5.39 -16.37 -7.06
CA ARG A 193 -5.25 -15.86 -8.42
C ARG A 193 -5.29 -14.35 -8.43
N TYR A 194 -4.40 -13.76 -9.23
CA TYR A 194 -4.33 -12.33 -9.46
C TYR A 194 -4.29 -12.07 -10.96
N THR A 195 -5.41 -11.66 -11.53
CA THR A 195 -5.50 -11.41 -12.97
C THR A 195 -5.40 -9.91 -13.24
N PRO A 196 -4.45 -9.46 -14.08
CA PRO A 196 -4.45 -8.09 -14.58
C PRO A 196 -5.74 -7.83 -15.35
N MET A 197 -6.32 -6.64 -15.15
CA MET A 197 -7.55 -6.25 -15.85
C MET A 197 -7.29 -5.73 -17.25
N TYR A 198 -6.09 -5.23 -17.53
CA TYR A 198 -5.67 -4.77 -18.83
C TYR A 198 -4.36 -5.45 -19.22
N ASP A 199 -4.15 -5.66 -20.52
CA ASP A 199 -2.84 -6.03 -21.04
C ASP A 199 -1.87 -4.82 -21.00
N GLN A 200 -0.61 -5.06 -21.34
CA GLN A 200 0.42 -4.01 -21.41
C GLN A 200 0.12 -2.90 -22.44
N LYS A 201 -0.86 -3.12 -23.34
CA LYS A 201 -1.31 -2.15 -24.34
C LYS A 201 -2.56 -1.39 -23.86
N GLY A 202 -3.00 -1.60 -22.62
CA GLY A 202 -4.17 -0.97 -22.05
C GLY A 202 -5.50 -1.54 -22.58
N LYS A 203 -5.48 -2.71 -23.22
CA LYS A 203 -6.71 -3.38 -23.66
C LYS A 203 -7.29 -4.18 -22.50
N ALA A 204 -8.59 -4.00 -22.24
CA ALA A 204 -9.28 -4.76 -21.21
C ALA A 204 -9.21 -6.27 -21.50
N LEU A 205 -8.84 -7.04 -20.47
CA LEU A 205 -8.83 -8.50 -20.45
C LEU A 205 -10.13 -9.07 -19.87
N ARG A 206 -10.98 -8.21 -19.28
CA ARG A 206 -12.32 -8.50 -18.77
C ARG A 206 -13.24 -7.30 -18.97
#